data_AF-A0A402DH99-F1
#
_entry.id   AF-A0A402DH99-F1
#
_cell.length_a   1.000
_cell.length_b   1.000
_cell.length_c   1.000
_cell.angle_alpha   90.00
_cell.angle_beta   90.00
_cell.angle_gamma   90.00
#
_symmetry.space_group_name_H-M   'P 1'
#
loop_
_entity.id
_entity.type
_entity.pdbx_description
1 polymer ?
#
loop_
_entity_poly.entity_id
_entity_poly.type
_entity_poly.pdbx_seq_one_letter_code
_entity_poly.pdbx_strand_id
1 'polypeptide(L)'
;MVDMVVSLAQRGFTGKIHAVSRHGLIPRSHRPTDPYPPFLTLETAPQTTRGLLRQIRAEVKTAESQGHDWRAVLNALRPISQGLWHCLPIAERARFLRHLKAYWEVLRHRLADEIASILDEAVESGQLTYHGGRIETAEVKNGCVEVTIRQRGTGNLLNLTVDRIINCTGASNDYRTITDPLVVHLRQRGLIRPHPLGCGIETADNGAILRPDGTASDTLYSLGNPRKGDLWETTAIPELRLQAAELARDLLRSLKERISLPTAYSIAFRPAAPIFRQLFDRESSTYTYLIADSGTGEAILIDPVLEQVDRDRQILWQLGLTLGYTMETHVHADHITGAHRLRELTNCSILVPENAEVSDIDGYVRDGDLWIVAGQQLKAIATPGHTDSHIAYLIDEKRLLTGDALLIRGCGRTDFQNGSPEVLYKTVTEKLFTLPDDTLVYPCHDYLGRTVSSIGEEKRWNPRFAGRNREDFVELMNNLNLPYPKKMTAALSANARGGKVVFVMDYQI
;
A
#
# COMPACT_ATOMS: atom_id res chain seq x y z
N MET A 1 20.12 5.61 8.90
CA MET A 1 20.82 5.43 10.20
C MET A 1 19.82 5.08 11.27
N VAL A 2 18.83 5.94 11.53
CA VAL A 2 17.75 5.69 12.51
C VAL A 2 17.14 4.30 12.32
N ASP A 3 16.71 3.95 11.11
CA ASP A 3 16.14 2.63 10.79
C ASP A 3 17.08 1.45 11.15
N MET A 4 18.39 1.65 11.02
CA MET A 4 19.38 0.61 11.36
C MET A 4 19.53 0.47 12.88
N VAL A 5 19.58 1.59 13.62
CA VAL A 5 19.65 1.55 15.09
C VAL A 5 18.39 0.91 15.66
N VAL A 6 17.21 1.32 15.19
CA VAL A 6 15.92 0.74 15.60
C VAL A 6 15.85 -0.74 15.27
N SER A 7 16.25 -1.15 14.06
CA SER A 7 16.26 -2.57 13.68
C SER A 7 17.23 -3.42 14.51
N LEU A 8 18.39 -2.87 14.86
CA LEU A 8 19.36 -3.53 15.74
C LEU A 8 18.80 -3.70 17.16
N ALA A 9 18.18 -2.65 17.71
CA ALA A 9 17.54 -2.69 19.02
C ALA A 9 16.41 -3.75 19.06
N GLN A 10 15.54 -3.78 18.05
CA GLN A 10 14.46 -4.77 17.93
C GLN A 10 14.96 -6.22 17.84
N ARG A 11 16.20 -6.42 17.37
CA ARG A 11 16.84 -7.75 17.27
C ARG A 11 17.69 -8.08 18.50
N GLY A 12 17.66 -7.26 19.55
CA GLY A 12 18.42 -7.48 20.78
C GLY A 12 19.94 -7.33 20.59
N PHE A 13 20.39 -6.52 19.63
CA PHE A 13 21.82 -6.23 19.47
C PHE A 13 22.34 -5.44 20.68
N THR A 14 23.43 -5.90 21.29
CA THR A 14 24.02 -5.32 22.51
C THR A 14 25.39 -4.66 22.27
N GLY A 15 25.92 -4.73 21.05
CA GLY A 15 27.22 -4.17 20.70
C GLY A 15 27.22 -2.64 20.60
N LYS A 16 28.42 -2.04 20.47
CA LYS A 16 28.61 -0.59 20.30
C LYS A 16 28.28 -0.14 18.87
N ILE A 17 27.69 1.03 18.74
CA ILE A 17 27.27 1.66 17.48
C ILE A 17 27.93 3.03 17.36
N HIS A 18 28.65 3.25 16.26
CA HIS A 18 29.29 4.53 15.96
C HIS A 18 28.60 5.18 14.75
N ALA A 19 27.82 6.24 14.99
CA ALA A 19 27.14 6.98 13.94
C ALA A 19 28.00 8.16 13.46
N VAL A 20 28.59 8.04 12.27
CA VAL A 20 29.50 9.06 11.72
C VAL A 20 28.79 9.91 10.68
N SER A 21 28.86 11.24 10.81
CA SER A 21 28.38 12.17 9.78
C SER A 21 29.26 13.41 9.68
N ARG A 22 29.27 14.05 8.50
CA ARG A 22 30.09 15.25 8.25
C ARG A 22 29.88 16.37 9.28
N HIS A 23 28.66 16.49 9.80
CA HIS A 23 28.30 17.59 10.68
C HIS A 23 28.12 17.20 12.15
N GLY A 24 27.94 15.92 12.46
CA GLY A 24 27.63 15.43 13.81
C GLY A 24 26.25 15.86 14.31
N LEU A 25 25.33 16.22 13.41
CA LEU A 25 23.97 16.60 13.80
C LEU A 25 23.17 15.34 14.18
N ILE A 26 22.36 15.47 15.23
CA ILE A 26 21.53 14.40 15.77
C ILE A 26 20.08 14.63 15.31
N PRO A 27 19.34 13.60 14.88
CA PRO A 27 17.91 13.69 14.61
C PRO A 27 17.15 14.33 15.79
N ARG A 28 16.08 15.09 15.49
CA ARG A 28 15.28 15.76 16.54
C ARG A 28 13.92 15.08 16.68
N SER A 29 13.41 14.96 17.90
CA SER A 29 12.03 14.50 18.09
C SER A 29 11.01 15.51 17.59
N HIS A 30 9.90 14.97 17.10
CA HIS A 30 8.68 15.68 16.84
C HIS A 30 8.08 16.15 18.17
N ARG A 31 7.42 17.30 18.15
CA ARG A 31 6.62 17.79 19.28
C ARG A 31 5.44 18.55 18.68
N PRO A 32 4.23 18.34 19.19
CA PRO A 32 3.08 19.16 18.80
C PRO A 32 3.39 20.63 19.08
N THR A 33 2.94 21.50 18.17
CA THR A 33 3.02 22.95 18.34
C THR A 33 1.73 23.58 17.87
N ASP A 34 1.31 24.64 18.54
CA ASP A 34 0.21 25.46 18.06
C ASP A 34 0.53 26.05 16.66
N PRO A 35 -0.50 26.24 15.81
CA PRO A 35 -0.32 26.91 14.53
C PRO A 35 0.31 28.30 14.70
N TYR A 36 1.29 28.62 13.86
CA TYR A 36 1.93 29.94 13.82
C TYR A 36 1.50 30.69 12.55
N PRO A 37 1.21 32.00 12.61
CA PRO A 37 0.76 32.75 11.45
C PRO A 37 1.80 32.77 10.32
N PRO A 38 1.37 32.81 9.04
CA PRO A 38 2.28 33.02 7.93
C PRO A 38 3.02 34.35 8.09
N PHE A 39 4.35 34.33 7.98
CA PHE A 39 5.22 35.50 8.14
C PHE A 39 6.04 35.81 6.87
N LEU A 40 5.89 34.99 5.84
CA LEU A 40 6.61 35.08 4.57
C LEU A 40 5.65 34.74 3.43
N THR A 41 5.77 35.45 2.32
CA THR A 41 5.09 35.12 1.05
C THR A 41 6.13 34.99 -0.06
N LEU A 42 5.74 34.46 -1.22
CA LEU A 42 6.69 34.32 -2.35
C LEU A 42 7.14 35.69 -2.89
N GLU A 43 6.29 36.71 -2.79
CA GLU A 43 6.56 38.08 -3.23
C GLU A 43 7.51 38.81 -2.27
N THR A 44 7.39 38.53 -0.98
CA THR A 44 8.19 39.17 0.08
C THR A 44 9.47 38.39 0.41
N ALA A 45 9.61 37.17 -0.10
CA ALA A 45 10.73 36.30 0.16
C ALA A 45 12.05 36.83 -0.42
N PRO A 46 13.13 36.86 0.39
CA PRO A 46 14.46 37.15 -0.11
C PRO A 46 14.90 36.15 -1.17
N GLN A 47 15.39 36.65 -2.29
CA GLN A 47 15.88 35.83 -3.41
C GLN A 47 17.29 35.24 -3.17
N THR A 48 17.74 35.20 -1.92
CA THR A 48 19.04 34.62 -1.54
C THR A 48 18.87 33.67 -0.36
N THR A 49 19.66 32.60 -0.35
CA THR A 49 19.68 31.60 0.73
C THR A 49 20.00 32.26 2.08
N ARG A 50 20.95 33.20 2.08
CA ARG A 50 21.35 33.94 3.29
C ARG A 50 20.24 34.87 3.77
N GLY A 51 19.52 35.50 2.84
CA GLY A 51 18.38 36.36 3.16
C GLY A 51 17.26 35.57 3.84
N LEU A 52 16.84 34.44 3.24
CA LEU A 52 15.85 33.54 3.82
C LEU A 52 16.26 33.07 5.22
N LEU A 53 17.50 32.61 5.37
CA LEU A 53 18.01 32.17 6.68
C LEU A 53 17.95 33.28 7.74
N ARG A 54 18.31 34.51 7.38
CA ARG A 54 18.26 35.66 8.30
C ARG A 54 16.83 35.96 8.72
N GLN A 55 15.89 35.98 7.77
CA GLN A 55 14.49 36.29 8.06
C GLN A 55 13.84 35.19 8.91
N ILE A 56 14.06 33.92 8.57
CA ILE A 56 13.56 32.79 9.38
C ILE A 56 14.13 32.84 10.80
N ARG A 57 15.43 33.16 10.97
CA ARG A 57 16.03 33.32 12.30
C ARG A 57 15.50 34.52 13.08
N ALA A 58 15.22 35.62 12.40
CA ALA A 58 14.60 36.79 13.03
C ALA A 58 13.19 36.42 13.52
N GLU A 59 12.42 35.72 12.69
CA GLU A 59 11.07 35.29 13.04
C GLU A 59 11.06 34.28 14.19
N VAL A 60 11.98 33.31 14.20
CA VAL A 60 12.13 32.40 15.35
C VAL A 60 12.34 33.16 16.65
N LYS A 61 13.16 34.22 16.67
CA LYS A 61 13.35 35.05 17.86
C LYS A 61 12.08 35.81 18.26
N THR A 62 11.35 36.34 17.27
CA THR A 62 10.06 37.00 17.51
C THR A 62 9.06 36.02 18.14
N ALA A 63 8.92 34.84 17.54
CA ALA A 63 8.03 33.78 18.01
C ALA A 63 8.39 33.34 19.44
N GLU A 64 9.68 33.12 19.73
CA GLU A 64 10.17 32.77 21.06
C GLU A 64 9.83 33.85 22.10
N SER A 65 9.94 35.14 21.73
CA SER A 65 9.56 36.25 22.61
C SER A 65 8.05 36.31 22.91
N GLN A 66 7.24 35.66 22.07
CA GLN A 66 5.79 35.55 22.20
C GLN A 66 5.37 34.20 22.82
N GLY A 67 6.31 33.36 23.23
CA GLY A 67 6.04 32.06 23.84
C GLY A 67 5.83 30.90 22.86
N HIS A 68 6.07 31.10 21.56
CA HIS A 68 5.99 30.04 20.55
C HIS A 68 7.33 29.30 20.37
N ASP A 69 7.27 27.99 20.16
CA ASP A 69 8.45 27.17 19.84
C ASP A 69 8.89 27.39 18.38
N TRP A 70 10.20 27.39 18.12
CA TRP A 70 10.78 27.55 16.77
C TRP A 70 10.22 26.56 15.73
N ARG A 71 9.75 25.38 16.16
CA ARG A 71 9.11 24.38 15.29
C ARG A 71 7.85 24.93 14.64
N ALA A 72 7.09 25.77 15.34
CA ALA A 72 5.87 26.37 14.83
C ALA A 72 6.18 27.29 13.64
N VAL A 73 7.25 28.08 13.74
CA VAL A 73 7.74 28.94 12.65
C VAL A 73 8.18 28.11 11.44
N LEU A 74 8.92 27.02 11.63
CA LEU A 74 9.29 26.15 10.49
C LEU A 74 8.08 25.42 9.89
N ASN A 75 7.10 25.04 10.71
CA ASN A 75 5.85 24.44 10.22
C ASN A 75 5.07 25.42 9.35
N ALA A 76 5.05 26.71 9.70
CA ALA A 76 4.38 27.77 8.93
C ALA A 76 5.00 27.99 7.53
N LEU A 77 6.26 27.60 7.31
CA LEU A 77 6.89 27.64 5.98
C LEU A 77 6.42 26.53 5.04
N ARG A 78 5.79 25.46 5.56
CA ARG A 78 5.47 24.26 4.77
C ARG A 78 4.68 24.57 3.49
N PRO A 79 3.60 25.39 3.52
CA PRO A 79 2.79 25.65 2.33
C PRO A 79 3.56 26.34 1.20
N ILE A 80 4.60 27.12 1.53
CA ILE A 80 5.36 27.93 0.56
C ILE A 80 6.76 27.39 0.29
N SER A 81 7.23 26.38 1.03
CA SER A 81 8.61 25.86 0.97
C SER A 81 9.06 25.48 -0.45
N GLN A 82 8.17 24.85 -1.23
CA GLN A 82 8.43 24.51 -2.62
C GLN A 82 8.53 25.76 -3.50
N GLY A 83 7.62 26.71 -3.34
CA GLY A 83 7.68 27.98 -4.08
C GLY A 83 8.96 28.76 -3.78
N LEU A 84 9.37 28.82 -2.50
CA LEU A 84 10.65 29.44 -2.10
C LEU A 84 11.85 28.78 -2.80
N TRP A 85 11.85 27.44 -2.89
CA TRP A 85 12.87 26.73 -3.64
C TRP A 85 12.88 27.11 -5.12
N HIS A 86 11.70 27.21 -5.77
CA HIS A 86 11.59 27.60 -7.18
C HIS A 86 12.06 29.03 -7.44
N CYS A 87 11.72 29.97 -6.57
CA CYS A 87 12.13 31.37 -6.74
C CYS A 87 13.66 31.56 -6.59
N LEU A 88 14.33 30.71 -5.80
CA LEU A 88 15.78 30.83 -5.63
C LEU A 88 16.53 30.57 -6.94
N PRO A 89 17.45 31.46 -7.35
CA PRO A 89 18.36 31.18 -8.46
C PRO A 89 19.18 29.91 -8.21
N ILE A 90 19.57 29.21 -9.28
CA ILE A 90 20.28 27.93 -9.18
C ILE A 90 21.58 28.03 -8.34
N ALA A 91 22.28 29.15 -8.41
CA ALA A 91 23.47 29.42 -7.60
C ALA A 91 23.15 29.48 -6.09
N GLU A 92 21.99 30.01 -5.72
CA GLU A 92 21.52 30.06 -4.34
C GLU A 92 21.01 28.69 -3.89
N ARG A 93 20.26 27.95 -4.72
CA ARG A 93 19.91 26.54 -4.43
C ARG A 93 21.17 25.70 -4.16
N ALA A 94 22.20 25.84 -5.00
CA ALA A 94 23.50 25.18 -4.79
C ALA A 94 24.17 25.61 -3.48
N ARG A 95 24.03 26.89 -3.08
CA ARG A 95 24.53 27.39 -1.79
C ARG A 95 23.77 26.77 -0.63
N PHE A 96 22.44 26.66 -0.71
CA PHE A 96 21.62 25.97 0.28
C PHE A 96 22.05 24.51 0.44
N LEU A 97 22.19 23.77 -0.65
CA LEU A 97 22.61 22.35 -0.63
C LEU A 97 23.96 22.15 0.05
N ARG A 98 24.87 23.10 -0.14
CA ARG A 98 26.23 23.06 0.41
C ARG A 98 26.30 23.40 1.89
N HIS A 99 25.52 24.37 2.34
CA HIS A 99 25.69 24.96 3.67
C HIS A 99 24.54 24.70 4.64
N LEU A 100 23.30 24.60 4.16
CA LEU A 100 22.10 24.57 5.00
C LEU A 100 21.34 23.25 4.95
N LYS A 101 21.48 22.46 3.90
CA LYS A 101 20.78 21.16 3.73
C LYS A 101 20.77 20.33 5.02
N ALA A 102 21.93 20.06 5.61
CA ALA A 102 22.04 19.18 6.77
C ALA A 102 21.31 19.74 8.01
N TYR A 103 21.30 21.06 8.19
CA TYR A 103 20.56 21.72 9.26
C TYR A 103 19.06 21.68 9.00
N TRP A 104 18.66 21.96 7.76
CA TRP A 104 17.26 21.90 7.34
C TRP A 104 16.68 20.50 7.54
N GLU A 105 17.37 19.46 7.08
CA GLU A 105 16.91 18.07 7.19
C GLU A 105 16.64 17.67 8.65
N VAL A 106 17.51 18.06 9.59
CA VAL A 106 17.36 17.74 11.01
C VAL A 106 16.27 18.55 11.71
N LEU A 107 16.03 19.79 11.28
CA LEU A 107 14.99 20.65 11.86
C LEU A 107 13.59 20.32 11.29
N ARG A 108 13.53 19.93 10.00
CA ARG A 108 12.28 19.68 9.29
C ARG A 108 11.82 18.22 9.36
N HIS A 109 12.73 17.25 9.25
CA HIS A 109 12.41 15.83 9.30
C HIS A 109 12.72 15.29 10.69
N ARG A 110 11.70 15.34 11.54
CA ARG A 110 11.75 14.97 12.95
C ARG A 110 11.24 13.55 13.17
N LEU A 111 11.77 12.89 14.20
CA LEU A 111 11.40 11.52 14.59
C LEU A 111 10.08 11.51 15.37
N ALA A 112 9.31 10.44 15.26
CA ALA A 112 8.25 10.17 16.22
C ALA A 112 8.85 9.94 17.61
N ASP A 113 8.11 10.25 18.67
CA ASP A 113 8.62 10.21 20.04
C ASP A 113 9.11 8.81 20.43
N GLU A 114 8.37 7.75 20.08
CA GLU A 114 8.78 6.35 20.33
C GLU A 114 10.13 6.01 19.69
N ILE A 115 10.37 6.48 18.46
CA ILE A 115 11.62 6.25 17.74
C ILE A 115 12.76 7.07 18.35
N ALA A 116 12.46 8.29 18.80
CA ALA A 116 13.43 9.13 19.49
C ALA A 116 13.86 8.48 20.81
N SER A 117 12.93 7.92 21.59
CA SER A 117 13.22 7.22 22.85
C SER A 117 14.20 6.07 22.67
N ILE A 118 14.05 5.25 21.62
CA ILE A 118 15.00 4.15 21.32
C ILE A 118 16.42 4.69 21.11
N LEU A 119 16.55 5.81 20.38
CA LEU A 119 17.86 6.41 20.12
C LEU A 119 18.45 7.05 21.38
N ASP A 120 17.62 7.70 22.19
CA ASP A 120 18.04 8.34 23.44
C ASP A 120 18.51 7.29 24.44
N GLU A 121 17.78 6.19 24.63
CA GLU A 121 18.20 5.04 25.47
C GLU A 121 19.53 4.43 24.99
N ALA A 122 19.71 4.29 23.68
CA ALA A 122 20.97 3.79 23.12
C ALA A 122 22.13 4.75 23.39
N VAL A 123 21.90 6.07 23.40
CA VAL A 123 22.93 7.06 23.75
C VAL A 123 23.23 7.04 25.24
N GLU A 124 22.21 7.01 26.10
CA GLU A 124 22.33 7.03 27.55
C GLU A 124 23.04 5.79 28.10
N SER A 125 22.74 4.61 27.54
CA SER A 125 23.46 3.36 27.83
C SER A 125 24.90 3.34 27.29
N GLY A 126 25.29 4.36 26.51
CA GLY A 126 26.56 4.44 25.81
C GLY A 126 26.68 3.43 24.66
N GLN A 127 25.58 2.82 24.24
CA GLN A 127 25.55 1.90 23.10
C GLN A 127 25.78 2.65 21.78
N LEU A 128 25.17 3.82 21.61
CA LEU A 128 25.26 4.67 20.43
C LEU A 128 26.11 5.92 20.70
N THR A 129 27.10 6.17 19.85
CA THR A 129 27.92 7.39 19.91
C THR A 129 27.92 8.09 18.55
N TYR A 130 27.62 9.40 18.55
CA TYR A 130 27.66 10.24 17.36
C TYR A 130 29.03 10.87 17.16
N HIS A 131 29.54 10.81 15.93
CA HIS A 131 30.81 11.40 15.53
C HIS A 131 30.60 12.41 14.41
N GLY A 132 30.99 13.67 14.66
CA GLY A 132 31.09 14.68 13.62
C GLY A 132 32.44 14.60 12.92
N GLY A 133 32.49 14.22 11.64
CA GLY A 133 33.75 14.04 10.92
C GLY A 133 33.62 13.36 9.56
N ARG A 134 34.74 12.96 8.99
CA ARG A 134 34.82 12.17 7.76
C ARG A 134 35.66 10.92 8.01
N ILE A 135 35.22 9.80 7.45
CA ILE A 135 36.05 8.60 7.35
C ILE A 135 37.16 8.90 6.35
N GLU A 136 38.41 8.70 6.75
CA GLU A 136 39.59 8.84 5.89
C GLU A 136 39.96 7.51 5.27
N THR A 137 40.01 6.48 6.11
CA THR A 137 40.39 5.12 5.75
C THR A 137 39.44 4.14 6.44
N ALA A 138 39.19 3.03 5.77
CA ALA A 138 38.46 1.88 6.30
C ALA A 138 39.10 0.63 5.69
N GLU A 139 39.86 -0.10 6.49
CA GLU A 139 40.65 -1.25 6.04
C GLU A 139 40.24 -2.51 6.78
N VAL A 140 40.05 -3.61 6.06
CA VAL A 140 39.78 -4.91 6.66
C VAL A 140 41.09 -5.52 7.15
N LYS A 141 41.22 -5.74 8.46
CA LYS A 141 42.37 -6.41 9.08
C LYS A 141 41.90 -7.40 10.13
N ASN A 142 42.44 -8.62 10.10
CA ASN A 142 42.17 -9.67 11.08
C ASN A 142 40.67 -9.96 11.33
N GLY A 143 39.83 -9.86 10.29
CA GLY A 143 38.39 -10.11 10.39
C GLY A 143 37.54 -8.94 10.89
N CYS A 144 38.16 -7.82 11.27
CA CYS A 144 37.51 -6.56 11.65
C CYS A 144 37.82 -5.45 10.63
N VAL A 145 37.20 -4.30 10.81
CA VAL A 145 37.46 -3.08 10.02
C VAL A 145 38.08 -2.02 10.92
N GLU A 146 39.30 -1.63 10.60
CA GLU A 146 39.95 -0.46 11.20
C GLU A 146 39.49 0.79 10.46
N VAL A 147 38.93 1.76 11.18
CA VAL A 147 38.35 2.99 10.62
C VAL A 147 39.03 4.20 11.25
N THR A 148 39.61 5.07 10.43
CA THR A 148 40.12 6.36 10.87
C THR A 148 39.13 7.47 10.51
N ILE A 149 38.69 8.21 11.52
CA ILE A 149 37.76 9.33 11.38
C ILE A 149 38.51 10.63 11.68
N ARG A 150 38.58 11.53 10.71
CA ARG A 150 39.02 12.92 10.93
C ARG A 150 37.85 13.71 11.54
N GLN A 151 37.99 14.09 12.80
CA GLN A 151 36.98 14.83 13.54
C GLN A 151 36.81 16.25 13.00
N ARG A 152 35.56 16.69 12.92
CA ARG A 152 35.20 18.04 12.50
C ARG A 152 35.63 19.06 13.55
N GLY A 153 36.20 20.18 13.12
CA GLY A 153 36.57 21.31 13.98
C GLY A 153 37.95 21.17 14.59
N THR A 154 38.29 20.00 15.15
CA THR A 154 39.62 19.73 15.72
C THR A 154 40.62 19.21 14.69
N GLY A 155 40.16 18.43 13.71
CA GLY A 155 41.04 17.74 12.77
C GLY A 155 41.74 16.50 13.36
N ASN A 156 41.45 16.16 14.62
CA ASN A 156 42.03 14.99 15.29
C ASN A 156 41.59 13.70 14.60
N LEU A 157 42.47 12.70 14.62
CA LEU A 157 42.18 11.37 14.10
C LEU A 157 41.67 10.48 15.23
N LEU A 158 40.46 9.95 15.06
CA LEU A 158 39.89 8.92 15.92
C LEU A 158 39.98 7.58 15.19
N ASN A 159 40.71 6.62 15.76
CA ASN A 159 40.79 5.27 15.25
C ASN A 159 39.79 4.38 15.98
N LEU A 160 38.97 3.64 15.23
CA LEU A 160 38.00 2.69 15.73
C LEU A 160 38.23 1.33 15.09
N THR A 161 38.00 0.26 15.85
CA THR A 161 37.91 -1.09 15.31
C THR A 161 36.45 -1.54 15.41
N VAL A 162 35.84 -1.90 14.29
CA VAL A 162 34.43 -2.30 14.21
C VAL A 162 34.27 -3.58 13.39
N ASP A 163 33.25 -4.38 13.68
CA ASP A 163 33.00 -5.62 12.93
C ASP A 163 32.41 -5.35 11.54
N ARG A 164 31.61 -4.29 11.40
CA ARG A 164 30.87 -3.96 10.18
C ARG A 164 30.73 -2.46 10.01
N ILE A 165 30.70 -2.02 8.75
CA ILE A 165 30.33 -0.66 8.36
C ILE A 165 29.03 -0.72 7.55
N ILE A 166 28.04 0.06 7.96
CA ILE A 166 26.76 0.17 7.25
C ILE A 166 26.66 1.57 6.65
N ASN A 167 26.59 1.66 5.32
CA ASN A 167 26.42 2.95 4.65
C ASN A 167 24.98 3.46 4.81
N CYS A 168 24.82 4.51 5.63
CA CYS A 168 23.55 5.15 5.92
C CYS A 168 23.34 6.49 5.18
N THR A 169 24.10 6.79 4.12
CA THR A 169 24.00 8.08 3.41
C THR A 169 22.82 8.17 2.43
N GLY A 170 22.04 7.11 2.28
CA GLY A 170 20.96 7.00 1.29
C GLY A 170 21.48 6.70 -0.12
N ALA A 171 20.56 6.50 -1.06
CA ALA A 171 20.88 6.30 -2.47
C ALA A 171 21.54 7.54 -3.08
N SER A 172 22.44 7.34 -4.06
CA SER A 172 22.98 8.47 -4.82
C SER A 172 21.85 9.16 -5.58
N ASN A 173 21.74 10.47 -5.41
CA ASN A 173 20.79 11.29 -6.14
C ASN A 173 21.42 11.98 -7.36
N ASP A 174 22.71 11.76 -7.61
CA ASP A 174 23.41 12.39 -8.71
C ASP A 174 23.31 11.51 -9.96
N TYR A 175 22.28 11.74 -10.76
CA TYR A 175 22.02 11.00 -12.01
C TYR A 175 23.12 11.16 -13.08
N ARG A 176 24.12 12.01 -12.84
CA ARG A 176 25.34 12.10 -13.65
C ARG A 176 26.30 10.94 -13.36
N THR A 177 26.31 10.43 -12.13
CA THR A 177 27.30 9.47 -11.63
C THR A 177 26.74 8.09 -11.32
N ILE A 178 25.41 7.94 -11.24
CA ILE A 178 24.76 6.63 -11.05
C ILE A 178 25.15 5.67 -12.18
N THR A 179 25.57 4.47 -11.78
CA THR A 179 26.04 3.37 -12.64
C THR A 179 25.00 2.26 -12.84
N ASP A 180 23.80 2.41 -12.28
CA ASP A 180 22.70 1.47 -12.52
C ASP A 180 22.41 1.37 -14.03
N PRO A 181 22.31 0.14 -14.61
CA PRO A 181 22.14 -0.05 -16.04
C PRO A 181 20.96 0.72 -16.63
N LEU A 182 19.83 0.84 -15.91
CA LEU A 182 18.68 1.59 -16.39
C LEU A 182 19.02 3.07 -16.54
N VAL A 183 19.62 3.68 -15.52
CA VAL A 183 20.00 5.09 -15.54
C VAL A 183 21.05 5.38 -16.59
N VAL A 184 22.04 4.48 -16.76
CA VAL A 184 23.06 4.60 -17.80
C VAL A 184 22.41 4.58 -19.19
N HIS A 185 21.51 3.63 -19.46
CA HIS A 185 20.83 3.55 -20.75
C HIS A 185 19.90 4.74 -21.01
N LEU A 186 19.17 5.22 -20.01
CA LEU A 186 18.34 6.42 -20.13
C LEU A 186 19.17 7.64 -20.51
N ARG A 187 20.35 7.81 -19.88
CA ARG A 187 21.28 8.90 -20.19
C ARG A 187 21.88 8.77 -21.59
N GLN A 188 22.34 7.58 -21.96
CA GLN A 188 22.92 7.31 -23.29
C GLN A 188 21.92 7.51 -24.43
N ARG A 189 20.64 7.19 -24.20
CA ARG A 189 19.55 7.39 -25.16
C ARG A 189 18.99 8.82 -25.19
N GLY A 190 19.51 9.73 -24.36
CA GLY A 190 19.00 11.10 -24.26
C GLY A 190 17.56 11.18 -23.74
N LEU A 191 17.14 10.23 -22.91
CA LEU A 191 15.79 10.18 -22.34
C LEU A 191 15.67 10.89 -20.99
N ILE A 192 16.80 11.19 -20.34
CA ILE A 192 16.86 11.96 -19.10
C ILE A 192 17.88 13.09 -19.24
N ARG A 193 17.63 14.20 -18.54
CA ARG A 193 18.57 15.29 -18.34
C ARG A 193 18.87 15.43 -16.84
N PRO A 194 20.02 14.94 -16.35
CA PRO A 194 20.38 15.08 -14.94
C PRO A 194 20.38 16.53 -14.48
N HIS A 195 19.81 16.80 -13.31
CA HIS A 195 19.67 18.17 -12.83
C HIS A 195 21.04 18.83 -12.54
N PRO A 196 21.29 20.09 -12.92
CA PRO A 196 22.62 20.72 -12.80
C PRO A 196 23.15 20.81 -11.35
N LEU A 197 22.25 20.81 -10.36
CA LEU A 197 22.59 20.77 -8.93
C LEU A 197 23.20 19.44 -8.48
N GLY A 198 23.22 18.40 -9.32
CA GLY A 198 23.69 17.07 -8.93
C GLY A 198 22.73 16.33 -8.01
N CYS A 199 21.45 16.66 -8.05
CA CYS A 199 20.40 15.97 -7.32
C CYS A 199 19.14 15.88 -8.16
N GLY A 200 18.78 14.67 -8.57
CA GLY A 200 17.61 14.41 -9.41
C GLY A 200 17.85 14.56 -10.91
N ILE A 201 16.74 14.53 -11.64
CA ILE A 201 16.59 14.70 -13.08
C ILE A 201 15.69 15.94 -13.25
N GLU A 202 15.94 16.75 -14.28
CA GLU A 202 15.07 17.87 -14.61
C GLU A 202 13.69 17.37 -15.05
N THR A 203 12.64 17.97 -14.50
CA THR A 203 11.24 17.64 -14.76
C THR A 203 10.42 18.91 -15.04
N ALA A 204 9.38 18.77 -15.85
CA ALA A 204 8.31 19.76 -15.91
C ALA A 204 7.47 19.72 -14.61
N ASP A 205 6.57 20.69 -14.44
CA ASP A 205 5.74 20.82 -13.24
C ASP A 205 4.88 19.57 -12.97
N ASN A 206 4.35 18.95 -14.03
CA ASN A 206 3.59 17.69 -13.97
C ASN A 206 4.45 16.43 -13.74
N GLY A 207 5.77 16.58 -13.58
CA GLY A 207 6.69 15.47 -13.38
C GLY A 207 7.17 14.78 -14.67
N ALA A 208 6.78 15.26 -15.86
CA ALA A 208 7.34 14.79 -17.11
C ALA A 208 8.87 15.03 -17.13
N ILE A 209 9.63 14.00 -17.47
CA ILE A 209 11.09 14.11 -17.53
C ILE A 209 11.50 15.00 -18.71
N LEU A 210 12.41 15.94 -18.48
CA LEU A 210 12.97 16.74 -19.56
C LEU A 210 14.08 15.97 -20.28
N ARG A 211 14.02 15.96 -21.60
CA ARG A 211 15.09 15.49 -22.49
C ARG A 211 16.23 16.51 -22.54
N PRO A 212 17.43 16.14 -23.02
CA PRO A 212 18.56 17.07 -23.16
C PRO A 212 18.24 18.35 -23.91
N ASP A 213 17.38 18.28 -24.92
CA ASP A 213 16.90 19.41 -25.73
C ASP A 213 15.91 20.35 -25.00
N GLY A 214 15.51 20.01 -23.76
CA GLY A 214 14.57 20.76 -22.95
C GLY A 214 13.10 20.40 -23.19
N THR A 215 12.81 19.47 -24.11
CA THR A 215 11.43 19.02 -24.35
C THR A 215 10.96 18.10 -23.22
N ALA A 216 9.72 18.29 -22.77
CA ALA A 216 9.10 17.39 -21.82
C ALA A 216 8.77 16.04 -22.47
N SER A 217 9.03 14.96 -21.75
CA SER A 217 8.63 13.63 -22.17
C SER A 217 7.12 13.49 -22.16
N ASP A 218 6.63 12.78 -23.16
CA ASP A 218 5.24 12.40 -23.36
C ASP A 218 4.94 11.01 -22.80
N THR A 219 5.96 10.30 -22.30
CA THR A 219 5.90 8.89 -21.93
C THR A 219 6.62 8.58 -20.62
N LEU A 220 7.64 9.36 -20.26
CA LEU A 220 8.42 9.18 -19.04
C LEU A 220 8.12 10.30 -18.04
N TYR A 221 7.60 9.89 -16.90
CA TYR A 221 7.29 10.77 -15.78
C TYR A 221 8.01 10.25 -14.54
N SER A 222 8.29 11.16 -13.62
CA SER A 222 8.86 10.81 -12.32
C SER A 222 8.11 11.54 -11.21
N LEU A 223 8.22 11.00 -10.00
CA LEU A 223 7.76 11.61 -8.76
C LEU A 223 8.78 11.35 -7.66
N GLY A 224 8.75 12.15 -6.60
CA GLY A 224 9.59 11.92 -5.44
C GLY A 224 11.06 12.28 -5.62
N ASN A 225 11.94 11.46 -5.05
CA ASN A 225 13.38 11.74 -4.93
C ASN A 225 14.12 12.04 -6.26
N PRO A 226 13.79 11.44 -7.43
CA PRO A 226 14.34 11.87 -8.70
C PRO A 226 14.01 13.32 -9.08
N ARG A 227 12.98 13.95 -8.51
CA ARG A 227 12.64 15.38 -8.74
C ARG A 227 13.35 16.33 -7.78
N LYS A 228 14.25 15.86 -6.90
CA LYS A 228 14.79 16.66 -5.78
C LYS A 228 15.49 17.97 -6.17
N GLY A 229 15.97 18.07 -7.41
CA GLY A 229 16.54 19.30 -7.96
C GLY A 229 15.50 20.40 -8.21
N ASP A 230 14.33 20.00 -8.73
CA ASP A 230 13.20 20.89 -9.02
C ASP A 230 12.30 21.07 -7.79
N LEU A 231 12.00 19.99 -7.09
CA LEU A 231 11.15 19.94 -5.89
C LEU A 231 11.96 19.53 -4.67
N TRP A 232 12.36 20.45 -3.78
CA TRP A 232 13.23 20.11 -2.65
C TRP A 232 12.56 19.15 -1.64
N GLU A 233 11.37 19.50 -1.15
CA GLU A 233 10.59 18.72 -0.19
C GLU A 233 9.80 17.59 -0.87
N THR A 234 10.51 16.65 -1.52
CA THR A 234 9.91 15.58 -2.36
C THR A 234 10.23 14.16 -1.86
N THR A 235 10.36 14.00 -0.54
CA THR A 235 10.79 12.71 0.04
C THR A 235 9.85 12.17 1.11
N ALA A 236 8.96 13.01 1.66
CA ALA A 236 8.01 12.60 2.68
C ALA A 236 6.68 12.14 2.07
N ILE A 237 5.99 11.25 2.78
CA ILE A 237 4.76 10.59 2.32
C ILE A 237 3.68 11.59 1.85
N PRO A 238 3.37 12.68 2.58
CA PRO A 238 2.32 13.61 2.16
C PRO A 238 2.61 14.23 0.78
N GLU A 239 3.85 14.67 0.56
CA GLU A 239 4.28 15.31 -0.69
C GLU A 239 4.32 14.30 -1.85
N LEU A 240 4.71 13.04 -1.59
CA LEU A 240 4.68 11.96 -2.58
C LEU A 240 3.24 11.60 -2.99
N ARG A 241 2.30 11.56 -2.04
CA ARG A 241 0.88 11.27 -2.32
C ARG A 241 0.25 12.33 -3.21
N LEU A 242 0.54 13.60 -2.96
CA LEU A 242 0.05 14.70 -3.79
C LEU A 242 0.60 14.61 -5.21
N GLN A 243 1.92 14.43 -5.37
CA GLN A 243 2.53 14.25 -6.70
C GLN A 243 1.96 13.06 -7.46
N ALA A 244 1.75 11.92 -6.79
CA ALA A 244 1.16 10.75 -7.42
C ALA A 244 -0.28 11.01 -7.89
N ALA A 245 -1.09 11.68 -7.07
CA ALA A 245 -2.46 12.03 -7.43
C ALA A 245 -2.53 13.04 -8.58
N GLU A 246 -1.69 14.08 -8.57
CA GLU A 246 -1.60 15.07 -9.66
C GLU A 246 -1.15 14.43 -10.97
N LEU A 247 -0.06 13.66 -10.94
CA LEU A 247 0.43 12.94 -12.11
C LEU A 247 -0.64 11.99 -12.66
N ALA A 248 -1.36 11.26 -11.80
CA ALA A 248 -2.46 10.40 -12.25
C ALA A 248 -3.56 11.18 -12.99
N ARG A 249 -3.96 12.35 -12.48
CA ARG A 249 -4.94 13.21 -13.16
C ARG A 249 -4.43 13.71 -14.51
N ASP A 250 -3.17 14.11 -14.59
CA ASP A 250 -2.56 14.60 -15.83
C ASP A 250 -2.41 13.49 -16.87
N LEU A 251 -2.00 12.29 -16.44
CA LEU A 251 -1.98 11.12 -17.32
C LEU A 251 -3.38 10.79 -17.85
N LEU A 252 -4.40 10.79 -16.99
CA LEU A 252 -5.80 10.58 -17.40
C LEU A 252 -6.30 11.63 -18.42
N ARG A 253 -5.90 12.90 -18.26
CA ARG A 253 -6.21 13.95 -19.26
C ARG A 253 -5.51 13.67 -20.59
N SER A 254 -4.23 13.33 -20.55
CA SER A 254 -3.45 13.02 -21.77
C SER A 254 -3.97 11.78 -22.51
N LEU A 255 -4.56 10.82 -21.78
CA LEU A 255 -5.19 9.64 -22.37
C LEU A 255 -6.46 10.02 -23.15
N LYS A 256 -7.27 10.99 -22.70
CA LYS A 256 -8.45 11.45 -23.45
C LYS A 256 -8.09 12.06 -24.81
N GLU A 257 -6.93 12.71 -24.93
CA GLU A 257 -6.44 13.27 -26.20
C GLU A 257 -5.75 12.22 -27.08
N ARG A 258 -5.10 11.21 -26.47
CA ARG A 258 -4.45 10.11 -27.19
C ARG A 258 -5.38 8.97 -27.59
N ILE A 259 -6.60 8.92 -27.04
CA ILE A 259 -7.69 8.11 -27.57
C ILE A 259 -8.27 8.84 -28.79
N SER A 260 -7.48 8.92 -29.86
CA SER A 260 -8.07 8.82 -31.19
C SER A 260 -8.40 7.35 -31.36
N LEU A 261 -9.68 6.98 -31.26
CA LEU A 261 -10.12 5.65 -31.65
C LEU A 261 -9.59 5.42 -33.08
N PRO A 262 -8.79 4.37 -33.33
CA PRO A 262 -8.44 4.03 -34.70
C PRO A 262 -9.75 3.78 -35.44
N THR A 263 -9.98 4.53 -36.51
CA THR A 263 -11.07 4.28 -37.46
C THR A 263 -10.99 2.82 -37.87
N ALA A 264 -11.97 2.03 -37.39
CA ALA A 264 -12.26 0.66 -37.77
C ALA A 264 -11.07 -0.18 -38.27
N TYR A 265 -10.25 -0.69 -37.34
CA TYR A 265 -9.64 -2.00 -37.62
C TYR A 265 -10.73 -3.05 -37.40
N SER A 266 -11.16 -3.68 -38.49
CA SER A 266 -11.90 -4.93 -38.44
C SER A 266 -11.03 -5.97 -37.72
N ILE A 267 -11.24 -6.14 -36.42
CA ILE A 267 -10.64 -7.27 -35.70
C ILE A 267 -11.48 -8.48 -36.06
N ALA A 268 -10.87 -9.39 -36.81
CA ALA A 268 -11.39 -10.73 -36.98
C ALA A 268 -11.63 -11.34 -35.59
N PHE A 269 -12.88 -11.73 -35.32
CA PHE A 269 -13.28 -12.49 -34.12
C PHE A 269 -12.28 -13.64 -33.91
N ARG A 270 -11.44 -13.53 -32.88
CA ARG A 270 -10.81 -14.72 -32.29
C ARG A 270 -11.86 -15.36 -31.37
N PRO A 271 -11.96 -16.69 -31.32
CA PRO A 271 -12.93 -17.35 -30.46
C PRO A 271 -12.62 -16.99 -29.00
N ALA A 272 -13.64 -16.51 -28.29
CA ALA A 272 -13.61 -16.20 -26.86
C ALA A 272 -13.24 -17.45 -26.04
N ALA A 273 -12.40 -17.29 -25.02
CA ALA A 273 -12.10 -18.34 -24.06
C ALA A 273 -12.49 -17.88 -22.66
N PRO A 274 -13.30 -18.67 -21.92
CA PRO A 274 -13.60 -18.37 -20.53
C PRO A 274 -12.33 -18.46 -19.69
N ILE A 275 -12.11 -17.45 -18.85
CA ILE A 275 -11.04 -17.38 -17.88
C ILE A 275 -11.65 -17.65 -16.51
N PHE A 276 -11.08 -18.63 -15.80
CA PHE A 276 -11.34 -18.90 -14.40
C PHE A 276 -10.00 -18.90 -13.65
N ARG A 277 -9.91 -18.13 -12.55
CA ARG A 277 -8.77 -18.19 -11.63
C ARG A 277 -9.27 -18.26 -10.19
N GLN A 278 -8.61 -19.10 -9.41
CA GLN A 278 -8.74 -19.15 -7.96
C GLN A 278 -7.48 -18.53 -7.36
N LEU A 279 -7.67 -17.52 -6.52
CA LEU A 279 -6.61 -16.75 -5.87
C LEU A 279 -6.74 -16.96 -4.36
N PHE A 280 -5.62 -17.03 -3.64
CA PHE A 280 -5.61 -17.38 -2.23
C PHE A 280 -5.01 -16.27 -1.37
N ASP A 281 -5.77 -15.82 -0.37
CA ASP A 281 -5.24 -15.04 0.74
C ASP A 281 -4.74 -15.96 1.86
N ARG A 282 -3.49 -15.75 2.29
CA ARG A 282 -2.85 -16.64 3.28
C ARG A 282 -3.23 -16.32 4.72
N GLU A 283 -3.69 -15.10 5.00
CA GLU A 283 -3.94 -14.67 6.36
C GLU A 283 -5.31 -15.14 6.86
N SER A 284 -6.34 -14.98 6.04
CA SER A 284 -7.70 -15.45 6.31
C SER A 284 -7.99 -16.84 5.72
N SER A 285 -7.09 -17.38 4.89
CA SER A 285 -7.31 -18.62 4.13
C SER A 285 -8.46 -18.54 3.13
N THR A 286 -8.73 -17.33 2.63
CA THR A 286 -9.83 -17.03 1.70
C THR A 286 -9.44 -17.32 0.26
N TYR A 287 -10.37 -17.92 -0.49
CA TYR A 287 -10.33 -18.00 -1.94
C TYR A 287 -11.15 -16.89 -2.58
N THR A 288 -10.48 -16.08 -3.40
CA THR A 288 -11.12 -15.13 -4.32
C THR A 288 -11.20 -15.75 -5.72
N TYR A 289 -12.35 -15.63 -6.38
CA TYR A 289 -12.55 -16.21 -7.72
C TYR A 289 -12.68 -15.12 -8.78
N LEU A 290 -11.85 -15.20 -9.82
CA LEU A 290 -11.94 -14.37 -11.02
C LEU A 290 -12.61 -15.16 -12.15
N ILE A 291 -13.71 -14.61 -12.67
CA ILE A 291 -14.43 -15.11 -13.83
C ILE A 291 -14.38 -14.04 -14.91
N ALA A 292 -13.89 -14.39 -16.10
CA ALA A 292 -13.70 -13.42 -17.17
C ALA A 292 -13.81 -14.03 -18.58
N ASP A 293 -13.89 -13.17 -19.58
CA ASP A 293 -13.96 -13.55 -21.00
C ASP A 293 -12.80 -12.89 -21.74
N SER A 294 -11.94 -13.70 -22.35
CA SER A 294 -10.76 -13.16 -23.05
C SER A 294 -11.10 -12.41 -24.35
N GLY A 295 -12.32 -12.57 -24.87
CA GLY A 295 -12.80 -11.92 -26.10
C GLY A 295 -13.39 -10.54 -25.82
N THR A 296 -14.27 -10.42 -24.81
CA THR A 296 -14.87 -9.13 -24.41
C THR A 296 -13.98 -8.35 -23.45
N GLY A 297 -13.12 -9.04 -22.70
CA GLY A 297 -12.31 -8.47 -21.62
C GLY A 297 -13.10 -8.23 -20.33
N GLU A 298 -14.39 -8.59 -20.26
CA GLU A 298 -15.19 -8.42 -19.05
C GLU A 298 -14.75 -9.40 -17.94
N ALA A 299 -14.79 -8.94 -16.70
CA ALA A 299 -14.42 -9.73 -15.53
C ALA A 299 -15.29 -9.43 -14.31
N ILE A 300 -15.44 -10.43 -13.44
CA ILE A 300 -15.95 -10.30 -12.08
C ILE A 300 -15.02 -10.96 -11.08
N LEU A 301 -15.04 -10.44 -9.85
CA LEU A 301 -14.38 -11.02 -8.69
C LEU A 301 -15.41 -11.42 -7.64
N ILE A 302 -15.29 -12.63 -7.13
CA ILE A 302 -16.13 -13.14 -6.04
C ILE A 302 -15.27 -13.29 -4.78
N ASP A 303 -15.76 -12.73 -3.68
CA ASP A 303 -15.09 -12.67 -2.36
C ASP A 303 -13.66 -12.08 -2.42
N PRO A 304 -13.47 -10.85 -2.96
CA PRO A 304 -12.16 -10.18 -2.95
C PRO A 304 -11.74 -9.76 -1.55
N VAL A 305 -10.45 -9.91 -1.22
CA VAL A 305 -9.89 -9.53 0.08
C VAL A 305 -9.17 -8.17 -0.01
N LEU A 306 -9.38 -7.27 0.97
CA LEU A 306 -8.84 -5.91 0.97
C LEU A 306 -7.31 -5.87 0.79
N GLU A 307 -6.60 -6.72 1.52
CA GLU A 307 -5.14 -6.83 1.48
C GLU A 307 -4.62 -7.36 0.14
N GLN A 308 -5.48 -7.95 -0.68
CA GLN A 308 -5.15 -8.54 -1.98
C GLN A 308 -5.57 -7.68 -3.18
N VAL A 309 -6.14 -6.50 -2.96
CA VAL A 309 -6.65 -5.64 -4.05
C VAL A 309 -5.58 -5.30 -5.09
N ASP A 310 -4.33 -5.06 -4.67
CA ASP A 310 -3.24 -4.77 -5.61
C ASP A 310 -2.84 -5.99 -6.44
N ARG A 311 -2.85 -7.20 -5.85
CA ARG A 311 -2.65 -8.46 -6.57
C ARG A 311 -3.75 -8.64 -7.63
N ASP A 312 -5.00 -8.45 -7.24
CA ASP A 312 -6.16 -8.68 -8.10
C ASP A 312 -6.17 -7.71 -9.28
N ARG A 313 -5.87 -6.44 -9.02
CA ARG A 313 -5.70 -5.41 -10.06
C ARG A 313 -4.55 -5.72 -11.02
N GLN A 314 -3.43 -6.22 -10.49
CA GLN A 314 -2.30 -6.60 -11.32
C GLN A 314 -2.69 -7.74 -12.28
N ILE A 315 -3.45 -8.74 -11.80
CA ILE A 315 -3.93 -9.86 -12.64
C ILE A 315 -4.90 -9.35 -13.71
N LEU A 316 -5.88 -8.51 -13.34
CA LEU A 316 -6.80 -7.90 -14.29
C LEU A 316 -6.04 -7.15 -15.39
N TRP A 317 -5.07 -6.32 -15.01
CA TRP A 317 -4.24 -5.56 -15.95
C TRP A 317 -3.40 -6.47 -16.87
N GLN A 318 -2.73 -7.48 -16.31
CA GLN A 318 -1.90 -8.42 -17.07
C GLN A 318 -2.71 -9.22 -18.10
N LEU A 319 -3.96 -9.52 -17.78
CA LEU A 319 -4.88 -10.27 -18.65
C LEU A 319 -5.70 -9.38 -19.58
N GLY A 320 -5.54 -8.04 -19.52
CA GLY A 320 -6.30 -7.10 -20.34
C GLY A 320 -7.79 -7.07 -19.99
N LEU A 321 -8.13 -7.29 -18.72
CA LEU A 321 -9.51 -7.42 -18.24
C LEU A 321 -10.01 -6.12 -17.60
N THR A 322 -11.32 -5.88 -17.75
CA THR A 322 -12.07 -4.80 -17.12
C THR A 322 -13.03 -5.40 -16.10
N LEU A 323 -12.84 -5.03 -14.82
CA LEU A 323 -13.68 -5.49 -13.73
C LEU A 323 -15.03 -4.78 -13.77
N GLY A 324 -16.11 -5.51 -14.07
CA GLY A 324 -17.47 -4.99 -14.06
C GLY A 324 -18.11 -5.05 -12.67
N TYR A 325 -17.91 -6.17 -11.96
CA TYR A 325 -18.54 -6.40 -10.65
C TYR A 325 -17.58 -7.04 -9.65
N THR A 326 -17.72 -6.64 -8.39
CA THR A 326 -17.32 -7.47 -7.24
C THR A 326 -18.59 -8.04 -6.62
N MET A 327 -18.59 -9.32 -6.28
CA MET A 327 -19.74 -9.99 -5.69
C MET A 327 -19.31 -10.72 -4.41
N GLU A 328 -20.19 -10.72 -3.41
CA GLU A 328 -19.94 -11.38 -2.12
C GLU A 328 -20.88 -12.58 -1.95
N THR A 329 -20.36 -13.72 -1.50
CA THR A 329 -21.17 -14.86 -1.08
C THR A 329 -21.92 -14.55 0.22
N HIS A 330 -21.31 -13.80 1.12
CA HIS A 330 -21.89 -13.35 2.39
C HIS A 330 -21.09 -12.20 2.99
N VAL A 331 -21.56 -11.65 4.12
CA VAL A 331 -20.76 -10.70 4.91
C VAL A 331 -19.69 -11.46 5.67
N HIS A 332 -18.42 -11.32 5.29
CA HIS A 332 -17.31 -12.06 5.90
C HIS A 332 -16.97 -11.57 7.32
N ALA A 333 -16.56 -12.49 8.20
CA ALA A 333 -16.14 -12.20 9.58
C ALA A 333 -14.64 -12.39 9.82
N ASP A 334 -13.93 -12.97 8.87
CA ASP A 334 -12.52 -13.35 8.95
C ASP A 334 -11.61 -12.38 8.18
N HIS A 335 -12.14 -11.64 7.20
CA HIS A 335 -11.42 -10.61 6.44
C HIS A 335 -12.30 -9.41 6.09
N ILE A 336 -11.67 -8.29 5.69
CA ILE A 336 -12.37 -7.14 5.15
C ILE A 336 -12.46 -7.30 3.63
N THR A 337 -13.66 -7.15 3.06
CA THR A 337 -13.81 -7.22 1.59
C THR A 337 -13.01 -6.13 0.88
N GLY A 338 -12.39 -6.48 -0.24
CA GLY A 338 -11.74 -5.56 -1.16
C GLY A 338 -12.70 -4.79 -2.06
N ALA A 339 -14.01 -5.06 -2.01
CA ALA A 339 -15.01 -4.52 -2.92
C ALA A 339 -15.00 -2.98 -2.99
N HIS A 340 -15.06 -2.27 -1.87
CA HIS A 340 -15.02 -0.80 -1.87
C HIS A 340 -13.78 -0.25 -2.55
N ARG A 341 -12.61 -0.83 -2.23
CA ARG A 341 -11.32 -0.37 -2.75
C ARG A 341 -11.17 -0.69 -4.24
N LEU A 342 -11.68 -1.84 -4.70
CA LEU A 342 -11.73 -2.18 -6.12
C LEU A 342 -12.66 -1.23 -6.88
N ARG A 343 -13.82 -0.87 -6.33
CA ARG A 343 -14.71 0.15 -6.92
C ARG A 343 -14.00 1.50 -7.06
N GLU A 344 -13.32 1.99 -6.02
CA GLU A 344 -12.55 3.24 -6.10
C GLU A 344 -11.49 3.24 -7.22
N LEU A 345 -10.92 2.07 -7.51
CA LEU A 345 -9.80 1.92 -8.43
C LEU A 345 -10.21 1.55 -9.86
N THR A 346 -11.39 0.98 -10.04
CA THR A 346 -11.85 0.41 -11.33
C THR A 346 -13.22 0.92 -11.79
N ASN A 347 -13.97 1.57 -10.91
CA ASN A 347 -15.39 1.91 -11.08
C ASN A 347 -16.32 0.68 -11.28
N CYS A 348 -15.90 -0.51 -10.84
CA CYS A 348 -16.78 -1.68 -10.82
C CYS A 348 -17.96 -1.48 -9.85
N SER A 349 -19.05 -2.20 -10.05
CA SER A 349 -20.20 -2.21 -9.14
C SER A 349 -20.06 -3.27 -8.04
N ILE A 350 -20.46 -2.95 -6.82
CA ILE A 350 -20.47 -3.86 -5.68
C ILE A 350 -21.84 -4.49 -5.53
N LEU A 351 -21.88 -5.82 -5.54
CA LEU A 351 -23.09 -6.61 -5.38
C LEU A 351 -22.98 -7.53 -4.17
N VAL A 352 -24.01 -7.51 -3.33
CA VAL A 352 -24.08 -8.34 -2.12
C VAL A 352 -25.42 -9.10 -2.09
N PRO A 353 -25.58 -10.12 -1.25
CA PRO A 353 -26.87 -10.81 -1.14
C PRO A 353 -28.00 -9.88 -0.64
N GLU A 354 -29.24 -10.08 -1.10
CA GLU A 354 -30.38 -9.20 -0.81
C GLU A 354 -30.67 -8.95 0.68
N ASN A 355 -30.42 -9.95 1.53
CA ASN A 355 -30.66 -9.83 2.97
C ASN A 355 -29.42 -9.41 3.77
N ALA A 356 -28.32 -9.07 3.10
CA ALA A 356 -27.13 -8.58 3.78
C ALA A 356 -27.36 -7.12 4.23
N GLU A 357 -27.26 -6.86 5.54
CA GLU A 357 -27.36 -5.51 6.10
C GLU A 357 -26.11 -4.68 5.80
N VAL A 358 -25.93 -4.31 4.52
CA VAL A 358 -24.75 -3.62 4.00
C VAL A 358 -25.15 -2.30 3.33
N SER A 359 -24.38 -1.26 3.61
CA SER A 359 -24.51 0.08 3.02
C SER A 359 -23.35 0.39 2.07
N ASP A 360 -23.44 1.49 1.31
CA ASP A 360 -22.44 1.92 0.33
C ASP A 360 -22.18 0.90 -0.81
N ILE A 361 -23.21 0.17 -1.25
CA ILE A 361 -23.18 -0.83 -2.35
C ILE A 361 -23.96 -0.34 -3.59
N ASP A 362 -23.83 -1.06 -4.72
CA ASP A 362 -24.46 -0.70 -5.98
C ASP A 362 -25.69 -1.58 -6.31
N GLY A 363 -25.82 -2.76 -5.71
CA GLY A 363 -26.98 -3.62 -5.92
C GLY A 363 -26.99 -4.89 -5.08
N TYR A 364 -28.10 -5.61 -5.18
CA TYR A 364 -28.35 -6.87 -4.48
C TYR A 364 -28.45 -8.04 -5.46
N VAL A 365 -28.06 -9.23 -4.99
CA VAL A 365 -28.28 -10.50 -5.68
C VAL A 365 -29.34 -11.31 -4.95
N ARG A 366 -30.33 -11.82 -5.68
CA ARG A 366 -31.46 -12.60 -5.17
C ARG A 366 -31.35 -14.09 -5.48
N ASP A 367 -32.11 -14.89 -4.75
CA ASP A 367 -32.26 -16.31 -5.09
C ASP A 367 -32.83 -16.47 -6.51
N GLY A 368 -32.19 -17.31 -7.32
CA GLY A 368 -32.62 -17.59 -8.69
C GLY A 368 -32.24 -16.55 -9.73
N ASP A 369 -31.57 -15.45 -9.35
CA ASP A 369 -31.00 -14.50 -10.30
C ASP A 369 -30.08 -15.21 -11.29
N LEU A 370 -30.26 -14.93 -12.58
CA LEU A 370 -29.56 -15.61 -13.69
C LEU A 370 -29.00 -14.60 -14.67
N TRP A 371 -27.69 -14.46 -14.72
CA TRP A 371 -27.02 -13.44 -15.52
C TRP A 371 -26.01 -14.08 -16.47
N ILE A 372 -25.81 -13.44 -17.62
CA ILE A 372 -24.65 -13.73 -18.48
C ILE A 372 -23.62 -12.67 -18.17
N VAL A 373 -22.50 -13.07 -17.62
CA VAL A 373 -21.38 -12.18 -17.32
C VAL A 373 -20.12 -12.81 -17.86
N ALA A 374 -19.35 -12.06 -18.64
CA ALA A 374 -18.13 -12.58 -19.24
C ALA A 374 -18.39 -13.90 -20.02
N GLY A 375 -19.44 -13.90 -20.84
CA GLY A 375 -19.81 -15.03 -21.70
C GLY A 375 -20.29 -16.29 -20.95
N GLN A 376 -20.32 -16.27 -19.62
CA GLN A 376 -20.66 -17.42 -18.77
C GLN A 376 -21.98 -17.16 -18.04
N GLN A 377 -22.78 -18.21 -17.88
CA GLN A 377 -24.04 -18.13 -17.15
C GLN A 377 -23.76 -18.29 -15.66
N LEU A 378 -24.17 -17.30 -14.86
CA LEU A 378 -24.05 -17.30 -13.41
C LEU A 378 -25.46 -17.32 -12.80
N LYS A 379 -25.76 -18.38 -12.05
CA LYS A 379 -27.02 -18.55 -11.30
C LYS A 379 -26.76 -18.38 -9.81
N ALA A 380 -27.48 -17.49 -9.17
CA ALA A 380 -27.43 -17.29 -7.73
C ALA A 380 -28.38 -18.26 -7.01
N ILE A 381 -27.90 -18.87 -5.91
CA ILE A 381 -28.65 -19.84 -5.11
C ILE A 381 -28.56 -19.42 -3.64
N ALA A 382 -29.67 -18.98 -3.06
CA ALA A 382 -29.71 -18.64 -1.63
C ALA A 382 -29.40 -19.87 -0.79
N THR A 383 -28.35 -19.74 0.03
CA THR A 383 -27.78 -20.81 0.84
C THR A 383 -27.60 -20.39 2.30
N PRO A 384 -28.67 -19.89 2.97
CA PRO A 384 -28.57 -19.47 4.36
C PRO A 384 -28.21 -20.64 5.27
N GLY A 385 -27.59 -20.33 6.39
CA GLY A 385 -27.20 -21.30 7.40
C GLY A 385 -25.91 -20.91 8.11
N HIS A 386 -24.85 -20.61 7.35
CA HIS A 386 -23.64 -19.99 7.92
C HIS A 386 -23.94 -18.56 8.40
N THR A 387 -24.56 -17.78 7.52
CA THR A 387 -25.26 -16.52 7.83
C THR A 387 -26.69 -16.59 7.29
N ASP A 388 -27.55 -15.67 7.70
CA ASP A 388 -28.94 -15.54 7.22
C ASP A 388 -29.06 -15.01 5.78
N SER A 389 -28.03 -14.34 5.29
CA SER A 389 -27.97 -13.69 3.98
C SER A 389 -27.11 -14.44 2.95
N HIS A 390 -26.56 -15.60 3.28
CA HIS A 390 -25.59 -16.31 2.45
C HIS A 390 -26.13 -16.77 1.08
N ILE A 391 -25.31 -16.64 0.03
CA ILE A 391 -25.61 -17.04 -1.35
C ILE A 391 -24.44 -17.82 -1.98
N ALA A 392 -24.75 -18.75 -2.88
CA ALA A 392 -23.79 -19.50 -3.69
C ALA A 392 -23.98 -19.16 -5.17
N TYR A 393 -22.92 -19.29 -5.97
CA TYR A 393 -22.96 -18.99 -7.40
C TYR A 393 -22.64 -20.24 -8.23
N LEU A 394 -23.59 -20.67 -9.05
CA LEU A 394 -23.43 -21.77 -9.99
C LEU A 394 -23.10 -21.22 -11.38
N ILE A 395 -21.90 -21.54 -11.87
CA ILE A 395 -21.36 -21.08 -13.16
C ILE A 395 -21.45 -22.22 -14.18
N ASP A 396 -22.12 -21.95 -15.30
CA ASP A 396 -22.32 -22.86 -16.45
C ASP A 396 -22.77 -24.28 -16.05
N GLU A 397 -23.57 -24.37 -14.97
CA GLU A 397 -24.03 -25.64 -14.37
C GLU A 397 -22.90 -26.62 -13.97
N LYS A 398 -21.65 -26.13 -13.85
CA LYS A 398 -20.46 -26.98 -13.63
C LYS A 398 -19.65 -26.62 -12.40
N ARG A 399 -19.58 -25.34 -12.04
CA ARG A 399 -18.78 -24.86 -10.90
C ARG A 399 -19.68 -24.15 -9.92
N LEU A 400 -19.77 -24.67 -8.71
CA LEU A 400 -20.51 -24.08 -7.61
C LEU A 400 -19.53 -23.41 -6.66
N LEU A 401 -19.55 -22.08 -6.62
CA LEU A 401 -18.87 -21.28 -5.61
C LEU A 401 -19.75 -21.23 -4.36
N THR A 402 -19.37 -21.97 -3.32
CA THR A 402 -20.27 -22.32 -2.20
C THR A 402 -20.20 -21.38 -1.01
N GLY A 403 -19.36 -20.34 -1.07
CA GLY A 403 -19.07 -19.53 0.10
C GLY A 403 -18.62 -20.41 1.28
N ASP A 404 -19.20 -20.16 2.44
CA ASP A 404 -19.00 -20.96 3.65
C ASP A 404 -20.16 -21.92 3.96
N ALA A 405 -21.17 -22.03 3.08
CA ALA A 405 -22.24 -23.01 3.26
C ALA A 405 -21.74 -24.47 3.14
N LEU A 406 -20.83 -24.73 2.20
CA LEU A 406 -20.20 -26.03 2.01
C LEU A 406 -18.69 -25.86 1.79
N LEU A 407 -17.89 -26.46 2.66
CA LEU A 407 -16.43 -26.48 2.56
C LEU A 407 -15.96 -27.87 2.13
N ILE A 408 -14.72 -27.99 1.68
CA ILE A 408 -14.13 -29.28 1.34
C ILE A 408 -14.04 -30.13 2.62
N ARG A 409 -14.81 -31.23 2.68
CA ARG A 409 -14.97 -32.07 3.89
C ARG A 409 -15.42 -31.28 5.14
N GLY A 410 -16.23 -30.25 4.98
CA GLY A 410 -16.79 -29.52 6.10
C GLY A 410 -17.91 -28.54 5.71
N CYS A 411 -18.19 -27.60 6.60
CA CYS A 411 -19.01 -26.41 6.35
C CYS A 411 -18.57 -25.27 7.27
N GLY A 412 -19.08 -24.07 7.05
CA GLY A 412 -18.92 -22.93 7.94
C GLY A 412 -19.53 -23.20 9.32
N ARG A 413 -19.17 -22.35 10.29
CA ARG A 413 -19.80 -22.34 11.63
C ARG A 413 -21.20 -21.73 11.56
N THR A 414 -22.03 -21.88 12.59
CA THR A 414 -23.44 -21.42 12.56
C THR A 414 -23.88 -20.72 13.83
N ASP A 415 -22.93 -20.27 14.65
CA ASP A 415 -23.13 -19.70 15.98
C ASP A 415 -22.99 -18.17 16.04
N PHE A 416 -22.75 -17.53 14.88
CA PHE A 416 -22.69 -16.06 14.71
C PHE A 416 -23.52 -15.63 13.49
N GLN A 417 -23.71 -14.31 13.32
CA GLN A 417 -24.33 -13.70 12.12
C GLN A 417 -25.70 -14.30 11.75
N ASN A 418 -26.52 -14.58 12.76
CA ASN A 418 -27.83 -15.22 12.62
C ASN A 418 -27.77 -16.60 11.93
N GLY A 419 -26.63 -17.29 12.04
CA GLY A 419 -26.45 -18.64 11.55
C GLY A 419 -27.39 -19.64 12.23
N SER A 420 -27.72 -20.71 11.52
CA SER A 420 -28.54 -21.81 12.04
C SER A 420 -28.08 -23.15 11.45
N PRO A 421 -27.68 -24.13 12.28
CA PRO A 421 -27.28 -25.44 11.79
C PRO A 421 -28.46 -26.20 11.15
N GLU A 422 -29.67 -25.98 11.63
CA GLU A 422 -30.87 -26.58 11.03
C GLU A 422 -31.10 -26.06 9.61
N VAL A 423 -31.02 -24.74 9.43
CA VAL A 423 -31.17 -24.09 8.12
C VAL A 423 -30.03 -24.51 7.21
N LEU A 424 -28.79 -24.56 7.71
CA LEU A 424 -27.63 -24.98 6.93
C LEU A 424 -27.78 -26.42 6.43
N TYR A 425 -28.17 -27.35 7.31
CA TYR A 425 -28.38 -28.74 6.93
C TYR A 425 -29.42 -28.87 5.83
N LYS A 426 -30.58 -28.23 6.02
CA LYS A 426 -31.66 -28.21 5.03
C LYS A 426 -31.18 -27.64 3.70
N THR A 427 -30.54 -26.47 3.72
CA THR A 427 -30.00 -25.80 2.55
C THR A 427 -29.05 -26.71 1.77
N VAL A 428 -28.05 -27.31 2.44
CA VAL A 428 -27.04 -28.12 1.74
C VAL A 428 -27.66 -29.40 1.18
N THR A 429 -28.49 -30.10 1.96
CA THR A 429 -29.05 -31.39 1.56
C THR A 429 -30.18 -31.27 0.52
N GLU A 430 -31.04 -30.27 0.63
CA GLU A 430 -32.20 -30.09 -0.26
C GLU A 430 -31.91 -29.19 -1.47
N LYS A 431 -30.88 -28.32 -1.43
CA LYS A 431 -30.51 -27.46 -2.57
C LYS A 431 -29.19 -27.84 -3.22
N LEU A 432 -28.11 -28.00 -2.46
CA LEU A 432 -26.78 -28.21 -3.06
C LEU A 432 -26.56 -29.67 -3.48
N PHE A 433 -26.95 -30.63 -2.64
CA PHE A 433 -26.77 -32.06 -2.92
C PHE A 433 -27.74 -32.64 -3.97
N THR A 434 -28.68 -31.82 -4.46
CA THR A 434 -29.55 -32.15 -5.60
C THR A 434 -28.91 -31.82 -6.94
N LEU A 435 -27.79 -31.07 -6.95
CA LEU A 435 -27.00 -30.83 -8.15
C LEU A 435 -26.27 -32.12 -8.62
N PRO A 436 -25.87 -32.20 -9.90
CA PRO A 436 -25.10 -33.33 -10.43
C PRO A 436 -23.85 -33.65 -9.61
N ASP A 437 -23.54 -34.94 -9.43
CA ASP A 437 -22.40 -35.41 -8.62
C ASP A 437 -21.05 -34.88 -9.13
N ASP A 438 -20.93 -34.54 -10.42
CA ASP A 438 -19.73 -34.00 -11.08
C ASP A 438 -19.65 -32.46 -11.04
N THR A 439 -20.64 -31.76 -10.46
CA THR A 439 -20.53 -30.32 -10.19
C THR A 439 -19.39 -30.05 -9.21
N LEU A 440 -18.42 -29.23 -9.63
CA LEU A 440 -17.26 -28.87 -8.84
C LEU A 440 -17.64 -27.90 -7.72
N VAL A 441 -17.10 -28.12 -6.53
CA VAL A 441 -17.33 -27.29 -5.33
C VAL A 441 -16.09 -26.47 -5.03
N TYR A 442 -16.26 -25.16 -5.01
CA TYR A 442 -15.23 -24.15 -4.78
C TYR A 442 -15.64 -23.31 -3.56
N PRO A 443 -15.08 -23.57 -2.37
CA PRO A 443 -15.47 -22.88 -1.14
C PRO A 443 -14.84 -21.49 -1.02
N CYS A 444 -15.33 -20.66 -0.11
CA CYS A 444 -14.66 -19.41 0.26
C CYS A 444 -13.40 -19.66 1.10
N HIS A 445 -13.33 -20.77 1.86
CA HIS A 445 -12.17 -21.06 2.71
C HIS A 445 -11.68 -22.51 2.61
N ASP A 446 -10.37 -22.69 2.74
CA ASP A 446 -9.77 -23.99 3.06
C ASP A 446 -8.52 -23.84 3.93
N TYR A 447 -8.44 -24.66 4.99
CA TYR A 447 -7.39 -24.58 6.00
C TYR A 447 -6.33 -25.68 5.86
N LEU A 448 -6.44 -26.55 4.85
CA LEU A 448 -5.59 -27.73 4.64
C LEU A 448 -4.91 -27.74 3.26
N GLY A 449 -5.02 -26.64 2.50
CA GLY A 449 -4.41 -26.48 1.17
C GLY A 449 -5.16 -27.18 0.03
N ARG A 450 -6.44 -27.53 0.22
CA ARG A 450 -7.30 -28.16 -0.79
C ARG A 450 -8.05 -27.08 -1.56
N THR A 451 -8.11 -27.21 -2.88
CA THR A 451 -8.58 -26.14 -3.78
C THR A 451 -9.97 -26.37 -4.36
N VAL A 452 -10.39 -27.63 -4.54
CA VAL A 452 -11.68 -27.99 -5.17
C VAL A 452 -12.14 -29.38 -4.68
N SER A 453 -13.45 -29.59 -4.65
CA SER A 453 -14.12 -30.89 -4.44
C SER A 453 -15.24 -31.07 -5.47
N SER A 454 -16.15 -32.03 -5.29
CA SER A 454 -17.38 -32.16 -6.06
C SER A 454 -18.59 -32.43 -5.16
N ILE A 455 -19.80 -32.18 -5.68
CA ILE A 455 -21.05 -32.51 -4.97
C ILE A 455 -21.11 -33.99 -4.61
N GLY A 456 -20.74 -34.88 -5.54
CA GLY A 456 -20.70 -36.32 -5.30
C GLY A 456 -19.68 -36.73 -4.24
N GLU A 457 -18.53 -36.06 -4.19
CA GLU A 457 -17.54 -36.26 -3.15
C GLU A 457 -18.05 -35.82 -1.77
N GLU A 458 -18.64 -34.63 -1.65
CA GLU A 458 -19.14 -34.11 -0.38
C GLU A 458 -20.35 -34.91 0.14
N LYS A 459 -21.25 -35.38 -0.73
CA LYS A 459 -22.36 -36.27 -0.35
C LYS A 459 -21.88 -37.57 0.30
N ARG A 460 -20.77 -38.12 -0.19
CA ARG A 460 -20.24 -39.41 0.27
C ARG A 460 -19.30 -39.28 1.46
N TRP A 461 -18.53 -38.20 1.53
CA TRP A 461 -17.34 -38.13 2.40
C TRP A 461 -17.26 -36.89 3.28
N ASN A 462 -18.21 -35.95 3.21
CA ASN A 462 -18.19 -34.83 4.14
C ASN A 462 -18.55 -35.31 5.56
N PRO A 463 -17.63 -35.24 6.54
CA PRO A 463 -17.82 -35.82 7.88
C PRO A 463 -18.94 -35.15 8.69
N ARG A 464 -19.40 -33.97 8.25
CA ARG A 464 -20.53 -33.28 8.87
C ARG A 464 -21.88 -33.74 8.32
N PHE A 465 -21.96 -34.19 7.07
CA PHE A 465 -23.24 -34.55 6.42
C PHE A 465 -23.39 -36.05 6.15
N ALA A 466 -22.32 -36.73 5.72
CA ALA A 466 -22.38 -38.12 5.30
C ALA A 466 -22.79 -39.03 6.48
N GLY A 467 -23.89 -39.77 6.30
CA GLY A 467 -24.41 -40.71 7.30
C GLY A 467 -25.05 -40.05 8.54
N ARG A 468 -25.31 -38.74 8.52
CA ARG A 468 -25.96 -38.01 9.61
C ARG A 468 -27.36 -37.55 9.19
N ASN A 469 -28.32 -37.61 10.10
CA ASN A 469 -29.60 -36.93 9.94
C ASN A 469 -29.49 -35.46 10.42
N ARG A 470 -30.60 -34.72 10.35
CA ARG A 470 -30.66 -33.31 10.74
C ARG A 470 -30.31 -33.12 12.22
N GLU A 471 -30.84 -33.97 13.10
CA GLU A 471 -30.64 -33.92 14.54
C GLU A 471 -29.16 -34.14 14.89
N ASP A 472 -28.53 -35.16 14.31
CA ASP A 472 -27.11 -35.49 14.50
C ASP A 472 -26.19 -34.37 14.01
N PHE A 473 -26.58 -33.66 12.93
CA PHE A 473 -25.86 -32.50 12.42
C PHE A 473 -25.96 -31.31 13.37
N VAL A 474 -27.19 -30.99 13.83
CA VAL A 474 -27.43 -29.86 14.74
C VAL A 474 -26.69 -30.08 16.06
N GLU A 475 -26.75 -31.28 16.61
CA GLU A 475 -26.02 -31.63 17.83
C GLU A 475 -24.50 -31.49 17.62
N LEU A 476 -23.95 -31.98 16.51
CA LEU A 476 -22.53 -31.81 16.19
C LEU A 476 -22.13 -30.33 16.16
N MET A 477 -22.86 -29.53 15.38
CA MET A 477 -22.52 -28.12 15.14
C MET A 477 -22.56 -27.29 16.43
N ASN A 478 -23.55 -27.53 17.29
CA ASN A 478 -23.68 -26.84 18.57
C ASN A 478 -22.55 -27.19 19.57
N ASN A 479 -21.84 -28.30 19.34
CA ASN A 479 -20.80 -28.81 20.23
C ASN A 479 -19.36 -28.60 19.71
N LEU A 480 -19.14 -27.83 18.63
CA LEU A 480 -17.82 -27.66 18.01
C LEU A 480 -16.80 -26.86 18.84
N ASN A 481 -17.20 -26.24 19.97
CA ASN A 481 -16.36 -25.45 20.89
C ASN A 481 -15.23 -24.65 20.21
N LEU A 482 -15.59 -23.88 19.18
CA LEU A 482 -14.65 -23.15 18.35
C LEU A 482 -14.24 -21.84 19.02
N PRO A 483 -12.97 -21.39 18.84
CA PRO A 483 -12.55 -20.10 19.33
C PRO A 483 -13.37 -18.97 18.68
N TYR A 484 -13.47 -17.84 19.38
CA TYR A 484 -14.04 -16.61 18.83
C TYR A 484 -13.26 -16.18 17.57
N PRO A 485 -13.92 -15.78 16.46
CA PRO A 485 -13.21 -15.44 15.24
C PRO A 485 -12.32 -14.18 15.42
N LYS A 486 -11.05 -14.29 15.05
CA LYS A 486 -10.00 -13.32 15.41
C LYS A 486 -10.22 -11.90 14.88
N LYS A 487 -10.83 -11.75 13.69
CA LYS A 487 -11.03 -10.46 13.01
C LYS A 487 -12.49 -9.99 13.00
N MET A 488 -13.42 -10.71 13.65
CA MET A 488 -14.87 -10.49 13.49
C MET A 488 -15.34 -9.07 13.74
N THR A 489 -14.89 -8.43 14.82
CA THR A 489 -15.32 -7.07 15.15
C THR A 489 -14.90 -6.06 14.08
N ALA A 490 -13.66 -6.16 13.59
CA ALA A 490 -13.15 -5.27 12.55
C ALA A 490 -13.77 -5.57 11.18
N ALA A 491 -13.85 -6.86 10.83
CA ALA A 491 -14.40 -7.34 9.56
C ALA A 491 -15.87 -6.96 9.40
N LEU A 492 -16.73 -7.30 10.37
CA LEU A 492 -18.16 -6.99 10.29
C LEU A 492 -18.42 -5.48 10.25
N SER A 493 -17.68 -4.68 11.02
CA SER A 493 -17.82 -3.22 11.02
C SER A 493 -17.45 -2.57 9.67
N ALA A 494 -16.42 -3.09 9.01
CA ALA A 494 -16.02 -2.61 7.68
C ALA A 494 -16.95 -3.15 6.57
N ASN A 495 -17.29 -4.44 6.64
CA ASN A 495 -18.07 -5.13 5.62
C ASN A 495 -19.55 -4.69 5.61
N ALA A 496 -20.10 -4.22 6.74
CA ALA A 496 -21.40 -3.53 6.79
C ALA A 496 -21.45 -2.22 5.95
N ARG A 497 -20.30 -1.75 5.45
CA ARG A 497 -20.16 -0.61 4.53
C ARG A 497 -19.44 -0.98 3.23
N GLY A 498 -19.61 -2.24 2.79
CA GLY A 498 -19.01 -2.76 1.56
C GLY A 498 -17.50 -2.85 1.58
N GLY A 499 -16.87 -2.93 2.76
CA GLY A 499 -15.40 -2.95 2.93
C GLY A 499 -14.78 -1.56 3.11
N LYS A 500 -15.61 -0.53 3.33
CA LYS A 500 -15.14 0.83 3.59
C LYS A 500 -14.51 0.92 4.98
N VAL A 501 -13.18 0.92 5.01
CA VAL A 501 -12.42 1.23 6.21
C VAL A 501 -12.42 2.75 6.38
N VAL A 502 -13.33 3.26 7.20
CA VAL A 502 -13.22 4.62 7.71
C VAL A 502 -12.02 4.61 8.64
N PHE A 503 -10.90 5.18 8.19
CA PHE A 503 -9.88 5.66 9.10
C PHE A 503 -10.57 6.68 10.01
N VAL A 504 -11.07 6.24 11.16
CA VAL A 504 -11.09 7.12 12.32
C VAL A 504 -9.62 7.42 12.51
N MET A 505 -9.24 8.66 12.20
CA MET A 505 -7.98 9.18 12.70
C MET A 505 -8.11 9.12 14.21
N ASP A 506 -7.73 8.00 14.81
CA ASP A 506 -7.28 7.99 16.18
C ASP A 506 -6.07 8.91 16.18
N TYR A 507 -6.36 10.18 16.44
CA TYR A 507 -5.43 11.09 17.09
C TYR A 507 -5.14 10.47 18.46
N GLN A 508 -4.31 9.43 18.48
CA GLN A 508 -3.53 9.13 19.66
C GLN A 508 -2.25 9.93 19.53
N ILE A 509 -2.32 11.04 20.26
CA ILE A 509 -1.29 12.04 20.55
C ILE A 509 -0.05 11.36 21.13
#